data_AF-A0A1C1ZMR6-F1
#
_entry.id   AF-A0A1C1ZMR6-F1
#
_cell.length_a   1.000
_cell.length_b   1.000
_cell.length_c   1.000
_cell.angle_alpha   90.00
_cell.angle_beta   90.00
_cell.angle_gamma   90.00
#
_symmetry.space_group_name_H-M   'P 1'
#
loop_
_entity.id
_entity.type
_entity.pdbx_description
1 polymer ?
#
loop_
_entity_poly.entity_id
_entity_poly.type
_entity_poly.pdbx_seq_one_letter_code
_entity_poly.pdbx_strand_id
1 'polypeptide(L)'
;MIVQDKQENMQYFGAIRFSKEQARKSLAMYPSVKMYVNIACIRTFYTMTWVPVNGIPRDYRPSKTPEQDFVFEFEHAQLNDGDWLVTDKDGKTYIYSDEAFKREFTDEVGDLS
;
A
#
# COMPACT_ATOMS: atom_id res chain seq x y z
N MET A 1 -12.76 -12.01 2.69
CA MET A 1 -14.00 -11.70 3.43
C MET A 1 -14.96 -11.09 2.43
N ILE A 2 -16.09 -11.74 2.15
CA ILE A 2 -17.14 -11.20 1.29
C ILE A 2 -18.05 -10.42 2.24
N VAL A 3 -18.11 -9.09 2.10
CA VAL A 3 -19.02 -8.25 2.88
C VAL A 3 -20.38 -8.39 2.19
N GLN A 4 -21.38 -8.91 2.89
CA GLN A 4 -22.71 -9.15 2.34
C GLN A 4 -23.72 -8.67 3.36
N ASP A 5 -24.35 -7.52 3.12
CA ASP A 5 -25.39 -7.01 4.02
C ASP A 5 -26.53 -6.23 3.33
N LYS A 6 -27.61 -6.06 4.09
CA LYS A 6 -29.04 -6.08 3.72
C LYS A 6 -29.64 -4.80 3.13
N GLN A 7 -28.96 -4.10 2.22
CA GLN A 7 -29.62 -3.04 1.45
C GLN A 7 -29.93 -3.51 0.02
N GLU A 8 -31.20 -3.42 -0.39
CA GLU A 8 -31.76 -3.86 -1.68
C GLU A 8 -31.18 -3.14 -2.93
N ASN A 9 -30.07 -2.43 -2.80
CA ASN A 9 -29.39 -1.66 -3.85
C ASN A 9 -27.86 -1.78 -3.76
N MET A 10 -27.32 -3.01 -3.74
CA MET A 10 -25.87 -3.22 -3.73
C MET A 10 -25.20 -2.56 -4.94
N GLN A 11 -24.43 -1.50 -4.68
CA GLN A 11 -23.51 -0.90 -5.65
C GLN A 11 -22.12 -1.55 -5.60
N TYR A 12 -21.80 -2.38 -4.60
CA TYR A 12 -20.44 -2.88 -4.39
C TYR A 12 -20.29 -4.40 -4.35
N PHE A 13 -19.19 -4.89 -4.94
CA PHE A 13 -18.85 -6.30 -5.14
C PHE A 13 -17.87 -6.83 -4.08
N GLY A 14 -16.99 -5.99 -3.55
CA GLY A 14 -16.07 -6.39 -2.48
C GLY A 14 -15.10 -5.32 -2.03
N ALA A 15 -14.48 -5.53 -0.87
CA ALA A 15 -13.48 -4.64 -0.30
C ALA A 15 -12.27 -5.44 0.21
N ILE A 16 -11.06 -4.95 -0.07
CA ILE A 16 -9.81 -5.54 0.40
C ILE A 16 -8.99 -4.45 1.08
N ARG A 17 -8.55 -4.70 2.31
CA ARG A 17 -7.62 -3.82 3.00
C ARG A 17 -6.21 -4.03 2.46
N PHE A 18 -5.58 -2.93 2.04
CA PHE A 18 -4.23 -2.92 1.52
C PHE A 18 -3.21 -3.05 2.66
N SER A 19 -2.24 -3.96 2.47
CA SER A 19 -1.10 -4.13 3.37
C SER A 19 0.19 -4.06 2.56
N LYS A 20 1.06 -3.12 2.89
CA LYS A 20 2.39 -3.00 2.28
C LYS A 20 3.20 -4.28 2.51
N GLU A 21 3.11 -4.89 3.68
CA GLU A 21 3.83 -6.13 3.97
C GLU A 21 3.40 -7.27 3.04
N GLN A 22 2.09 -7.43 2.83
CA GLN A 22 1.57 -8.45 1.92
C GLN A 22 1.87 -8.12 0.46
N ALA A 23 1.70 -6.85 0.06
CA ALA A 23 1.97 -6.39 -1.30
C ALA A 23 3.44 -6.57 -1.71
N ARG A 24 4.38 -6.41 -0.77
CA ARG A 24 5.80 -6.71 -0.97
C ARG A 24 6.08 -8.18 -1.26
N LYS A 25 5.28 -9.08 -0.68
CA LYS A 25 5.40 -10.53 -0.90
C LYS A 25 4.75 -10.95 -2.22
N SER A 26 3.57 -10.39 -2.52
CA SER A 26 2.84 -10.67 -3.75
C SER A 26 1.80 -9.58 -4.07
N LEU A 27 1.83 -9.08 -5.31
CA LEU A 27 0.80 -8.18 -5.84
C LEU A 27 -0.43 -8.92 -6.37
N ALA A 28 -0.44 -10.26 -6.40
CA ALA A 28 -1.54 -11.03 -6.96
C ALA A 28 -2.89 -10.78 -6.25
N MET A 29 -2.86 -10.36 -4.99
CA MET A 29 -4.06 -10.02 -4.21
C MET A 29 -4.60 -8.61 -4.51
N TYR A 30 -3.83 -7.78 -5.21
CA TYR A 30 -4.15 -6.38 -5.46
C TYR A 30 -4.08 -6.09 -6.97
N PRO A 31 -5.10 -6.49 -7.74
CA PRO A 31 -5.16 -6.23 -9.17
C PRO A 31 -4.93 -4.74 -9.49
N SER A 32 -4.18 -4.46 -10.54
CA SER A 32 -3.86 -3.10 -11.00
C SER A 32 -3.00 -2.25 -10.06
N VAL A 33 -2.61 -2.77 -8.89
CA VAL A 33 -1.62 -2.11 -8.03
C VAL A 33 -0.21 -2.29 -8.60
N LYS A 34 0.52 -1.18 -8.73
CA LYS A 34 1.92 -1.16 -9.15
C LYS A 34 2.81 -0.86 -7.94
N MET A 35 4.00 -1.47 -7.93
CA MET A 35 5.02 -1.25 -6.92
C MET A 35 6.24 -0.61 -7.57
N TYR A 36 6.73 0.47 -6.96
CA TYR A 36 7.95 1.16 -7.37
C TYR A 36 8.92 1.25 -6.21
N VAL A 37 10.21 1.32 -6.53
CA VAL A 37 11.23 1.63 -5.53
C VAL A 37 11.43 3.13 -5.48
N ASN A 38 11.37 3.74 -4.30
CA ASN A 38 11.67 5.15 -4.15
C ASN A 38 13.18 5.40 -4.35
N ILE A 39 13.53 5.93 -5.52
CA ILE A 39 14.94 6.17 -5.93
C ILE A 39 15.59 7.27 -5.07
N ALA A 40 14.83 8.12 -4.35
CA ALA A 40 15.40 9.07 -3.41
C ALA A 40 16.19 8.37 -2.28
N CYS A 41 15.68 7.23 -1.79
CA CYS A 41 16.39 6.37 -0.83
C CYS A 41 17.66 5.74 -1.43
N ILE A 42 17.62 5.36 -2.71
CA ILE A 42 18.79 4.85 -3.44
C ILE A 42 19.86 5.93 -3.57
N ARG A 43 19.47 7.18 -3.88
CA ARG A 43 20.41 8.28 -4.12
C ARG A 43 21.22 8.62 -2.87
N THR A 44 20.61 8.64 -1.67
CA THR A 44 21.33 8.85 -0.40
C THR A 44 22.36 7.76 -0.12
N PHE A 45 22.04 6.50 -0.43
CA PHE A 45 22.98 5.39 -0.28
C PHE A 45 24.17 5.50 -1.25
N TYR A 46 23.91 5.89 -2.50
CA TYR A 46 24.98 6.09 -3.47
C TYR A 46 25.78 7.38 -3.23
N THR A 47 25.17 8.50 -2.84
CA THR A 47 25.90 9.73 -2.55
C THR A 47 26.74 9.64 -1.27
N MET A 48 26.35 8.80 -0.29
CA MET A 48 27.23 8.45 0.85
C MET A 48 28.38 7.50 0.49
N THR A 49 28.32 6.81 -0.66
CA THR A 49 29.39 5.91 -1.13
C THR A 49 30.32 6.55 -2.17
N TRP A 50 30.09 7.82 -2.53
CA TRP A 50 31.05 8.69 -3.22
C TRP A 50 32.05 9.37 -2.27
N VAL A 51 32.30 8.78 -1.11
CA VAL A 51 33.57 9.00 -0.40
C VAL A 51 34.63 8.29 -1.23
N PRO A 52 35.73 8.95 -1.63
CA PRO A 52 36.82 8.26 -2.30
C PRO A 52 37.21 7.02 -1.49
N VAL A 53 37.37 5.88 -2.18
CA VAL A 53 37.55 4.51 -1.64
C VAL A 53 38.69 4.39 -0.60
N ASN A 54 39.48 5.44 -0.42
CA ASN A 54 40.59 5.54 0.52
C ASN A 54 40.19 5.89 1.96
N GLY A 55 38.91 6.16 2.27
CA GLY A 55 38.45 6.59 3.60
C GLY A 55 37.39 5.71 4.26
N ILE A 56 36.86 4.69 3.59
CA ILE A 56 35.85 3.80 4.15
C ILE A 56 36.60 2.65 4.87
N PRO A 57 36.41 2.44 6.18
CA PRO A 57 36.95 1.27 6.86
C PRO A 57 36.52 0.01 6.10
N ARG A 58 37.43 -0.94 5.85
CA ARG A 58 37.12 -2.21 5.16
C ARG A 58 35.96 -2.99 5.81
N ASP A 59 35.61 -2.64 7.04
CA ASP A 59 34.61 -3.29 7.87
C ASP A 59 33.30 -2.49 7.95
N TYR A 60 33.14 -1.41 7.16
CA TYR A 60 31.90 -0.65 7.09
C TYR A 60 30.81 -1.50 6.41
N ARG A 61 30.08 -2.25 7.22
CA ARG A 61 28.76 -2.76 6.88
C ARG A 61 27.74 -1.69 7.25
N PRO A 62 26.95 -1.14 6.31
CA PRO A 62 25.76 -0.40 6.68
C PRO A 62 24.91 -1.33 7.55
N SER A 63 24.78 -0.98 8.84
CA SER A 63 24.18 -1.83 9.88
C SER A 63 22.69 -2.10 9.66
N LYS A 64 22.07 -1.34 8.74
CA LYS A 64 20.78 -1.62 8.14
C LYS A 64 20.89 -1.26 6.67
N THR A 65 20.64 -2.21 5.78
CA THR A 65 20.21 -1.85 4.42
C THR A 65 19.09 -0.83 4.58
N PRO A 66 19.14 0.34 3.92
CA PRO A 66 18.01 1.27 3.96
C PRO A 66 16.78 0.44 3.59
N GLU A 67 15.76 0.45 4.46
CA GLU A 67 14.50 -0.20 4.10
C GLU A 67 14.12 0.40 2.74
N GLN A 68 14.09 -0.45 1.73
CA GLN A 68 13.68 -0.01 0.40
C GLN A 68 12.26 0.51 0.57
N ASP A 69 12.11 1.83 0.51
CA ASP A 69 10.81 2.46 0.55
C ASP A 69 10.11 2.13 -0.76
N PHE A 70 9.26 1.11 -0.71
CA PHE A 70 8.39 0.77 -1.81
C PHE A 70 7.19 1.72 -1.80
N VAL A 71 6.94 2.34 -2.95
CA VAL A 71 5.74 3.13 -3.20
C VAL A 71 4.75 2.24 -3.95
N PHE A 72 3.50 2.23 -3.50
CA PHE A 72 2.43 1.48 -4.13
C PHE A 72 1.43 2.45 -4.73
N GLU A 73 0.95 2.17 -5.94
CA GLU A 73 0.05 3.05 -6.69
C GLU A 73 -1.10 2.24 -7.28
N PHE A 74 -2.29 2.80 -7.23
CA PHE A 74 -3.48 2.33 -7.96
C PHE A 74 -4.05 3.52 -8.74
N GLU A 75 -4.20 3.39 -10.06
CA GLU A 75 -4.76 4.43 -10.94
C GLU A 75 -4.24 5.87 -10.66
N HIS A 76 -2.92 6.07 -10.55
CA HIS A 76 -2.29 7.37 -10.28
C HIS A 76 -2.46 7.92 -8.86
N ALA A 77 -3.08 7.17 -7.96
CA ALA A 77 -3.13 7.48 -6.54
C ALA A 77 -2.18 6.58 -5.74
N GLN A 78 -1.43 7.18 -4.82
CA GLN A 78 -0.55 6.44 -3.91
C GLN A 78 -1.37 5.72 -2.83
N LEU A 79 -1.06 4.45 -2.58
CA LEU A 79 -1.65 3.65 -1.52
C LEU A 79 -0.83 3.73 -0.23
N ASN A 80 -1.52 3.96 0.88
CA ASN A 80 -0.97 3.88 2.22
C ASN A 80 -1.34 2.56 2.88
N ASP A 81 -0.53 2.16 3.85
CA ASP A 81 -0.80 0.94 4.60
C ASP A 81 -2.12 1.10 5.36
N GLY A 82 -3.04 0.14 5.20
CA GLY A 82 -4.36 0.18 5.82
C GLY A 82 -5.47 0.85 5.00
N ASP A 83 -5.16 1.42 3.83
CA ASP A 83 -6.19 1.89 2.87
C ASP A 83 -7.04 0.72 2.37
N TRP A 84 -8.23 1.02 1.87
CA TRP A 84 -9.21 0.06 1.37
C TRP A 84 -9.40 0.21 -0.13
N LEU A 85 -9.28 -0.90 -0.85
CA LEU A 85 -9.64 -1.03 -2.26
C LEU A 85 -11.06 -1.60 -2.33
N VAL A 86 -12.02 -0.78 -2.69
CA VAL A 86 -13.46 -1.14 -2.76
C VAL A 86 -13.89 -1.22 -4.21
N THR A 87 -14.35 -2.37 -4.65
CA THR A 87 -14.78 -2.62 -6.03
C THR A 87 -16.29 -2.59 -6.12
N ASP A 88 -16.81 -1.80 -7.05
CA ASP A 88 -18.23 -1.73 -7.35
C ASP A 88 -18.73 -2.94 -8.14
N LYS A 89 -20.05 -3.08 -8.29
CA LYS A 89 -20.68 -4.18 -9.05
C LYS A 89 -20.31 -4.17 -10.54
N ASP A 90 -19.91 -3.02 -11.05
CA ASP A 90 -19.50 -2.82 -12.44
C ASP A 90 -17.99 -3.11 -12.62
N GLY A 91 -17.30 -3.49 -11.54
CA GLY A 91 -15.91 -3.89 -11.52
C GLY A 91 -14.93 -2.72 -11.36
N LYS A 92 -15.41 -1.51 -11.09
CA LYS A 92 -14.56 -0.34 -10.88
C LYS A 92 -14.15 -0.23 -9.42
N THR A 93 -12.85 -0.03 -9.18
CA THR A 93 -12.28 0.01 -7.83
C THR A 93 -11.96 1.43 -7.41
N TYR A 94 -12.21 1.73 -6.14
CA TYR A 94 -11.99 3.02 -5.50
C TYR A 94 -11.11 2.84 -4.27
N ILE A 95 -10.38 3.90 -3.91
CA ILE A 95 -9.51 3.93 -2.73
C ILE A 95 -10.21 4.71 -1.63
N TYR A 96 -10.29 4.12 -0.44
CA TYR A 96 -10.76 4.77 0.78
C TYR A 96 -9.68 4.69 1.85
N SER A 97 -9.46 5.78 2.59
CA SER A 97 -8.73 5.67 3.86
C SER A 97 -9.54 4.84 4.85
N ASP A 98 -8.90 4.29 5.88
CA ASP A 98 -9.60 3.51 6.92
C ASP A 98 -10.76 4.29 7.57
N GLU A 99 -10.56 5.58 7.81
CA GLU A 99 -11.59 6.48 8.36
C GLU A 99 -12.74 6.71 7.37
N ALA A 100 -12.43 6.95 6.09
CA ALA A 100 -13.44 7.16 5.06
C ALA A 100 -14.24 5.89 4.81
N PHE A 101 -13.59 4.73 4.81
CA PHE A 101 -14.23 3.43 4.68
C PHE A 101 -15.20 3.19 5.84
N LYS A 102 -14.75 3.40 7.09
CA LYS A 102 -15.62 3.24 8.26
C LYS A 102 -16.82 4.19 8.21
N ARG A 103 -16.62 5.46 7.89
CA ARG A 103 -17.74 6.43 7.79
C ARG A 103 -18.78 6.02 6.75
N GLU A 104 -18.34 5.42 5.65
CA GLU A 104 -19.21 5.06 4.52
C GLU A 104 -19.86 3.68 4.66
N PHE A 105 -19.18 2.74 5.34
CA PHE A 105 -19.54 1.31 5.35
C PHE A 105 -19.68 0.69 6.75
N THR A 106 -19.47 1.45 7.84
CA THR A 106 -19.76 0.99 9.21
C THR A 106 -20.64 2.00 9.91
N ASP A 107 -21.76 1.53 10.47
CA ASP A 107 -22.61 2.36 11.33
C ASP A 107 -21.90 2.65 12.67
N GLU A 108 -22.39 3.64 13.43
CA GLU A 108 -21.81 4.14 14.71
C GLU A 108 -21.54 3.06 15.78
N VAL A 109 -22.01 1.83 15.58
CA VAL A 109 -21.86 0.69 16.50
C VAL A 109 -20.65 -0.20 16.17
N GLY A 110 -19.96 0.04 15.05
CA GLY A 110 -18.76 -0.75 14.68
C GLY A 110 -19.06 -2.17 14.19
N ASP A 111 -20.33 -2.48 13.98
CA ASP A 111 -20.76 -3.63 13.19
C ASP A 111 -20.88 -3.22 11.72
N LEU A 112 -20.33 -4.05 10.84
CA LEU A 112 -20.49 -3.90 9.40
C LEU A 112 -21.98 -4.09 9.09
N SER A 113 -22.58 -3.07 8.48
CA SER A 113 -24.01 -2.91 8.20
C SER A 113 -24.41 -3.36 6.81
#